data_AF-A0A7K3CYX6-F1
#
_entry.id   AF-A0A7K3CYX6-F1
#
_cell.length_a   1.000
_cell.length_b   1.000
_cell.length_c   1.000
_cell.angle_alpha   90.00
_cell.angle_beta   90.00
_cell.angle_gamma   90.00
#
_symmetry.space_group_name_H-M   'P 1'
#
loop_
_entity.id
_entity.type
_entity.pdbx_description
1 polymer ?
#
loop_
_entity_poly.entity_id
_entity_poly.type
_entity_poly.pdbx_seq_one_letter_code
_entity_poly.pdbx_strand_id
1 'polypeptide(L)'
;VILPGTAFVELALHAGNEVGCGAVDELTLERPLVLAPGVSTSVQVSVGAPDEAGRRTISVHSRVQDADADMDAGRGVEWVRHAVGVLVDAGSLAPEAGLEGQWPPAGAERVDIADAYETLADLGYG
;
A
#
# COMPACT_ATOMS: atom_id res chain seq x y z
N VAL A 1 -5.87 14.99 -2.74
CA VAL A 1 -5.94 13.94 -1.69
C VAL A 1 -4.69 13.09 -1.75
N ILE A 2 -4.24 12.50 -0.65
CA ILE A 2 -3.09 11.58 -0.64
C ILE A 2 -3.62 10.15 -0.68
N LEU A 3 -3.02 9.27 -1.48
CA LEU A 3 -3.33 7.84 -1.44
C LEU A 3 -2.96 7.30 -0.05
N PRO A 4 -3.88 6.64 0.67
CA PRO A 4 -3.59 6.08 2.00
C PRO A 4 -2.41 5.09 1.95
N GLY A 5 -1.59 5.10 3.00
CA GLY A 5 -0.46 4.16 3.11
C GLY A 5 -0.88 2.69 2.98
N THR A 6 -2.05 2.35 3.52
CA THR A 6 -2.66 1.01 3.44
C THR A 6 -3.02 0.58 2.02
N ALA A 7 -3.25 1.51 1.09
CA ALA A 7 -3.48 1.16 -0.30
C ALA A 7 -2.21 0.60 -0.98
N PHE A 8 -1.02 1.03 -0.56
CA PHE A 8 0.22 0.40 -1.04
C PHE A 8 0.38 -1.02 -0.52
N VAL A 9 -0.08 -1.30 0.71
CA VAL A 9 -0.11 -2.66 1.26
C VAL A 9 -1.05 -3.54 0.44
N GLU A 10 -2.25 -3.06 0.11
CA GLU A 10 -3.19 -3.78 -0.75
C GLU A 10 -2.60 -4.09 -2.14
N LEU A 11 -1.97 -3.10 -2.78
CA LEU A 11 -1.28 -3.29 -4.06
C LEU A 11 -0.16 -4.34 -3.95
N ALA A 12 0.57 -4.35 -2.84
CA ALA A 12 1.64 -5.31 -2.60
C ALA A 12 1.12 -6.73 -2.38
N LEU A 13 0.08 -6.90 -1.56
CA LEU A 13 -0.58 -8.19 -1.34
C LEU A 13 -1.19 -8.74 -2.63
N HIS A 14 -1.86 -7.89 -3.40
CA HIS A 14 -2.44 -8.28 -4.68
C HIS A 14 -1.36 -8.77 -5.66
N ALA A 15 -0.31 -7.98 -5.89
CA ALA A 15 0.79 -8.38 -6.78
C ALA A 15 1.57 -9.60 -6.26
N GLY A 16 1.69 -9.75 -4.95
CA GLY A 16 2.30 -10.92 -4.32
C GLY A 16 1.51 -12.20 -4.54
N ASN A 17 0.18 -12.14 -4.43
CA ASN A 17 -0.69 -13.28 -4.71
C ASN A 17 -0.55 -13.79 -6.15
N GLU A 18 -0.39 -12.89 -7.12
CA GLU A 18 -0.18 -13.24 -8.54
C GLU A 18 1.12 -14.03 -8.79
N VAL A 19 2.09 -13.98 -7.87
CA VAL A 19 3.39 -14.67 -8.00
C VAL A 19 3.67 -15.70 -6.91
N GLY A 20 2.66 -16.05 -6.10
CA GLY A 20 2.78 -17.01 -5.00
C GLY A 20 3.56 -16.49 -3.78
N CYS A 21 3.73 -15.18 -3.66
CA CYS A 21 4.36 -14.52 -2.51
C CYS A 21 3.35 -13.55 -1.86
N GLY A 22 2.23 -14.10 -1.38
CA GLY A 22 1.07 -13.36 -0.89
C GLY A 22 1.21 -12.65 0.46
N ALA A 23 2.42 -12.61 1.04
CA ALA A 23 2.69 -11.93 2.30
C ALA A 23 3.73 -10.82 2.12
N VAL A 24 3.54 -9.72 2.84
CA VAL A 24 4.49 -8.61 2.94
C VAL A 24 5.40 -8.83 4.14
N ASP A 25 6.69 -9.02 3.90
CA ASP A 25 7.71 -9.11 4.95
C ASP A 25 8.13 -7.71 5.42
N GLU A 26 8.34 -6.80 4.45
CA GLU A 26 8.61 -5.40 4.71
C GLU A 26 8.01 -4.54 3.58
N LEU A 27 7.50 -3.35 3.94
CA LEU A 27 7.14 -2.33 2.98
C LEU A 27 7.49 -0.93 3.52
N THR A 28 8.49 -0.30 2.91
CA THR A 28 8.89 1.08 3.23
C THR A 28 8.16 2.04 2.28
N LEU A 29 7.44 3.01 2.86
CA LEU A 29 6.81 4.10 2.12
C LEU A 29 7.79 5.28 2.02
N GLU A 30 8.28 5.56 0.81
CA GLU A 30 9.31 6.57 0.56
C GLU A 30 8.70 7.96 0.35
N ARG A 31 7.57 8.05 -0.38
CA ARG A 31 6.96 9.32 -0.80
C ARG A 31 5.44 9.20 -0.91
N PRO A 32 4.67 10.21 -0.49
CA PRO A 32 3.22 10.20 -0.68
C PRO A 32 2.85 10.23 -2.17
N LEU A 33 1.79 9.51 -2.55
CA LEU A 33 1.15 9.67 -3.85
C LEU A 33 0.02 10.68 -3.72
N VAL A 34 0.17 11.86 -4.33
CA VAL A 34 -0.87 12.89 -4.36
C VAL A 34 -1.74 12.68 -5.58
N LEU A 35 -3.05 12.53 -5.36
CA LEU A 35 -4.07 12.44 -6.39
C LEU A 35 -4.76 13.80 -6.53
N ALA A 36 -4.58 14.40 -7.70
CA ALA A 36 -5.21 15.67 -8.06
C ALA A 36 -6.56 15.44 -8.75
N PRO A 37 -7.61 16.20 -8.42
CA PRO A 37 -8.91 16.09 -9.09
C PRO A 37 -8.78 16.29 -10.61
N GLY A 38 -9.40 15.42 -11.39
CA GLY A 38 -9.41 15.51 -12.86
C GLY A 38 -8.09 15.12 -13.55
N VAL A 39 -7.08 14.65 -12.80
CA VAL A 39 -5.79 14.23 -13.34
C VAL A 39 -5.66 12.71 -13.28
N SER A 40 -5.55 12.07 -14.44
CA SER A 40 -5.30 10.63 -14.55
C SER A 40 -3.88 10.31 -14.08
N THR A 41 -3.75 9.29 -13.21
CA THR A 41 -2.46 8.82 -12.70
C THR A 41 -2.30 7.35 -13.02
N SER A 42 -1.24 7.00 -13.76
CA SER A 42 -0.84 5.61 -13.95
C SER A 42 -0.10 5.13 -12.70
N VAL A 43 -0.45 3.93 -12.22
CA VAL A 43 0.25 3.25 -11.13
C VAL A 43 0.85 1.98 -11.69
N GLN A 44 2.10 1.71 -11.33
CA GLN A 44 2.81 0.49 -11.70
C GLN A 44 3.31 -0.20 -10.44
N VAL A 45 3.01 -1.49 -10.34
CA VAL A 45 3.59 -2.38 -9.33
C VAL A 45 4.55 -3.32 -10.04
N SER A 46 5.78 -3.41 -9.54
CA SER A 46 6.82 -4.27 -10.11
C SER A 46 7.30 -5.25 -9.08
N VAL A 47 7.31 -6.54 -9.44
CA VAL A 47 7.78 -7.63 -8.59
C VAL A 47 8.99 -8.27 -9.24
N GLY A 48 10.07 -8.40 -8.48
CA GLY A 48 11.33 -8.98 -8.93
C GLY A 48 11.27 -10.50 -9.11
N ALA A 49 12.34 -11.03 -9.72
CA ALA A 49 12.65 -12.45 -9.68
C ALA A 49 12.83 -12.92 -8.22
N PRO A 50 12.55 -14.21 -7.92
CA PRO A 50 12.78 -14.72 -6.59
C PRO A 50 14.28 -14.81 -6.29
N ASP A 51 14.66 -14.53 -5.04
CA ASP A 51 16.00 -14.85 -4.52
C ASP A 51 16.13 -16.36 -4.19
N GLU A 52 17.28 -16.77 -3.66
CA GLU A 52 17.53 -18.18 -3.28
C GLU A 52 16.56 -18.71 -2.21
N ALA A 53 15.98 -17.82 -1.40
CA ALA A 53 14.98 -18.16 -0.39
C ALA A 53 13.53 -18.01 -0.91
N GLY A 54 13.34 -17.73 -2.20
CA GLY A 54 12.02 -17.54 -2.81
C GLY A 54 11.39 -16.17 -2.55
N ARG A 55 12.10 -15.24 -1.90
CA ARG A 55 11.60 -13.90 -1.61
C ARG A 55 11.69 -13.02 -2.83
N ARG A 56 10.79 -12.04 -2.95
CA ARG A 56 10.74 -11.15 -4.12
C ARG A 56 10.75 -9.71 -3.69
N THR A 57 11.57 -8.89 -4.35
CA THR A 57 11.47 -7.44 -4.18
C THR A 57 10.18 -6.93 -4.81
N ILE A 58 9.59 -5.91 -4.22
CA ILE A 58 8.45 -5.19 -4.78
C ILE A 58 8.72 -3.68 -4.78
N SER A 59 8.19 -2.99 -5.79
CA SER A 59 8.14 -1.53 -5.80
C SER A 59 6.86 -1.01 -6.42
N VAL A 60 6.37 0.13 -5.92
CA VAL A 60 5.19 0.82 -6.44
C VAL A 60 5.59 2.20 -6.93
N HIS A 61 5.25 2.49 -8.18
CA HIS A 61 5.55 3.73 -8.85
C HIS A 61 4.26 4.38 -9.37
N SER A 62 4.29 5.69 -9.55
CA SER A 62 3.23 6.40 -10.26
C SER A 62 3.79 7.41 -11.25
N ARG A 63 2.94 7.80 -12.19
CA ARG A 63 3.20 8.86 -13.15
C ARG A 63 1.87 9.51 -13.54
N VAL A 64 1.84 10.84 -13.55
CA VAL A 64 0.70 11.59 -14.10
C VAL A 64 0.62 11.37 -15.61
N GLN A 65 -0.56 11.04 -16.10
CA GLN A 65 -0.85 10.97 -17.52
C GLN A 65 -1.20 12.39 -17.99
N ASP A 66 -0.28 12.99 -18.74
CA ASP A 66 -0.50 14.32 -19.31
C ASP A 66 -1.36 14.18 -20.58
N ALA A 67 -2.48 14.91 -20.65
CA ALA A 67 -3.43 14.81 -21.76
C ALA A 67 -2.89 15.43 -23.06
N ASP A 68 -1.89 16.32 -22.95
CA ASP A 68 -1.32 17.08 -24.07
C ASP A 68 0.11 16.63 -24.47
N ALA A 69 0.69 15.65 -23.77
CA ALA A 69 2.08 15.22 -24.00
C ALA A 69 2.28 14.24 -25.17
N ASP A 70 1.23 13.89 -25.90
CA ASP A 70 1.32 13.08 -27.13
C ASP A 70 1.92 13.85 -28.34
N MET A 71 2.21 15.15 -28.20
CA MET A 71 2.65 16.02 -29.31
C MET A 71 4.12 16.51 -29.23
N ASP A 72 4.87 16.20 -28.17
CA ASP A 72 6.32 16.47 -28.11
C ASP A 72 7.08 15.26 -27.53
N ALA A 73 7.40 14.33 -28.42
CA ALA A 73 8.04 13.06 -28.11
C ALA A 73 9.37 13.24 -27.37
N GLY A 74 9.40 12.90 -26.08
CA GLY A 74 10.65 12.60 -25.36
C GLY A 74 10.65 12.88 -23.85
N ARG A 75 9.71 13.66 -23.32
CA ARG A 75 9.63 13.95 -21.88
C ARG A 75 8.26 13.60 -21.29
N GLY A 76 7.88 12.32 -21.40
CA GLY A 76 6.86 11.79 -20.49
C GLY A 76 7.33 12.01 -19.04
N VAL A 77 6.41 12.38 -18.16
CA VAL A 77 6.71 12.64 -16.74
C VAL A 77 7.51 11.46 -16.16
N GLU A 78 8.51 11.73 -15.32
CA GLU A 78 9.32 10.67 -14.73
C GLU A 78 8.47 9.82 -13.77
N TRP A 79 8.68 8.50 -13.78
CA TRP A 79 8.04 7.61 -12.80
C TRP A 79 8.59 7.91 -11.41
N VAL A 80 7.69 8.16 -10.46
CA VAL A 80 8.03 8.40 -9.06
C VAL A 80 7.81 7.12 -8.26
N ARG A 81 8.83 6.66 -7.55
CA ARG A 81 8.70 5.56 -6.59
C ARG A 81 8.05 6.05 -5.29
N HIS A 82 7.09 5.29 -4.80
CA HIS A 82 6.34 5.58 -3.59
C HIS A 82 6.57 4.56 -2.49
N ALA A 83 6.77 3.30 -2.85
CA ALA A 83 7.00 2.22 -1.91
C ALA A 83 7.97 1.19 -2.48
N VAL A 84 8.76 0.58 -1.60
CA VAL A 84 9.64 -0.54 -1.89
C VAL A 84 9.58 -1.54 -0.74
N GLY A 85 9.73 -2.83 -1.04
CA GLY A 85 9.60 -3.85 -0.02
C GLY A 85 10.02 -5.24 -0.47
N VAL A 86 9.68 -6.21 0.38
CA VAL A 86 9.94 -7.64 0.18
C VAL A 86 8.66 -8.42 0.40
N LEU A 87 8.37 -9.30 -0.55
CA LEU A 87 7.28 -10.26 -0.53
C LEU A 87 7.82 -11.66 -0.26
N VAL A 88 7.05 -12.44 0.50
CA VAL A 88 7.37 -13.81 0.89
C VAL A 88 6.16 -14.71 0.70
N ASP A 89 6.39 -16.03 0.65
CA ASP A 89 5.30 -17.00 0.71
C ASP A 89 4.53 -16.82 2.02
N ALA A 90 3.22 -16.65 1.95
CA ALA A 90 2.36 -16.54 3.13
C ALA A 90 2.44 -17.80 4.02
N GLY A 91 2.68 -18.97 3.43
CA GLY A 91 2.91 -20.22 4.18
C GLY A 91 4.21 -20.28 4.97
N SER A 92 5.14 -19.33 4.73
CA SER A 92 6.38 -19.19 5.52
C SER A 92 6.20 -18.40 6.81
N LEU A 93 5.06 -17.71 6.97
CA LEU A 93 4.76 -16.95 8.18
C LEU A 93 4.42 -17.88 9.35
N ALA A 94 4.77 -17.46 10.56
CA ALA A 94 4.35 -18.14 11.77
C ALA A 94 2.81 -18.14 11.87
N PRO A 95 2.18 -19.24 12.31
CA PRO A 95 0.73 -19.26 12.54
C PRO A 95 0.33 -18.13 13.48
N GLU A 96 -0.73 -17.40 13.13
CA GLU A 96 -1.30 -16.39 14.02
C GLU A 96 -1.80 -17.05 15.31
N ALA A 97 -1.60 -16.39 16.44
CA ALA A 97 -2.28 -16.78 17.66
C ALA A 97 -3.79 -16.64 17.44
N GLY A 98 -4.54 -17.74 17.57
CA GLY A 98 -5.96 -17.76 17.31
C GLY A 98 -6.73 -16.74 18.17
N LEU A 99 -7.71 -16.07 17.57
CA LEU A 99 -8.65 -15.17 18.25
C LEU A 99 -9.76 -15.96 18.99
N GLU A 100 -9.39 -17.05 19.64
CA GLU A 100 -10.32 -17.91 20.36
C GLU A 100 -10.76 -17.26 21.67
N GLY A 101 -12.05 -17.41 22.02
CA GLY A 101 -12.60 -16.95 23.30
C GLY A 101 -13.69 -15.90 23.16
N GLN A 102 -13.99 -15.21 24.26
CA GLN A 102 -15.05 -14.20 24.29
C GLN A 102 -14.63 -12.90 23.61
N TRP A 103 -15.56 -12.30 22.86
CA TRP A 103 -15.41 -10.97 22.27
C TRP A 103 -16.55 -10.04 22.73
N PRO A 104 -16.25 -8.84 23.28
CA PRO A 104 -14.90 -8.32 23.53
C PRO A 104 -14.17 -9.10 24.66
N PRO A 105 -12.84 -9.03 24.71
CA PRO A 105 -12.06 -9.70 25.75
C PRO A 105 -12.55 -9.34 27.16
N ALA A 106 -12.40 -10.26 28.12
CA ALA A 106 -12.82 -10.01 29.50
C ALA A 106 -12.10 -8.79 30.08
N GLY A 107 -12.87 -7.86 30.67
CA GLY A 107 -12.34 -6.61 31.19
C GLY A 107 -12.10 -5.52 30.13
N ALA A 108 -12.46 -5.75 28.86
CA ALA A 108 -12.45 -4.69 27.86
C ALA A 108 -13.45 -3.59 28.22
N GLU A 109 -12.98 -2.34 28.22
CA GLU A 109 -13.79 -1.16 28.48
C GLU A 109 -14.26 -0.53 27.16
N ARG A 110 -15.50 -0.06 27.12
CA ARG A 110 -16.04 0.61 25.95
C ARG A 110 -15.46 2.01 25.83
N VAL A 111 -14.96 2.36 24.65
CA VAL A 111 -14.59 3.72 24.29
C VAL A 111 -15.75 4.35 23.51
N ASP A 112 -16.17 5.55 23.90
CA ASP A 112 -17.12 6.34 23.12
C ASP A 112 -16.39 6.99 21.95
N ILE A 113 -16.95 6.86 20.75
CA ILE A 113 -16.35 7.31 19.49
C ILE A 113 -17.26 8.27 18.73
N ALA A 114 -18.33 8.77 19.35
CA ALA A 114 -19.33 9.64 18.71
C ALA A 114 -18.68 10.82 17.96
N ASP A 115 -17.73 11.51 18.61
CA ASP A 115 -17.07 12.71 18.08
C ASP A 115 -15.64 12.43 17.57
N ALA A 116 -15.26 11.15 17.43
CA ALA A 116 -13.87 10.75 17.14
C ALA A 116 -13.39 11.28 15.78
N TYR A 117 -14.23 11.21 14.74
CA TYR A 117 -13.87 11.71 13.41
C TYR A 117 -13.81 13.23 13.35
N GLU A 118 -14.68 13.93 14.06
CA GLU A 118 -14.63 15.39 14.16
C GLU A 118 -13.33 15.83 14.84
N THR A 119 -12.98 15.17 15.96
CA THR A 119 -11.71 15.40 16.66
C THR A 119 -10.49 15.14 15.76
N LEU A 120 -10.52 14.09 14.95
CA LEU A 120 -9.44 13.79 14.00
C LEU A 120 -9.35 14.83 12.88
N ALA A 121 -10.49 15.30 12.36
CA ALA A 121 -10.54 16.35 11.36
C ALA A 121 -9.96 17.67 11.88
N ASP A 122 -10.26 18.03 13.14
CA ASP A 122 -9.68 19.21 13.82
C ASP A 122 -8.15 19.12 13.97
N LEU A 123 -7.60 17.90 14.02
CA LEU A 123 -6.16 17.62 14.01
C LEU A 123 -5.56 17.56 12.60
N GLY A 124 -6.36 17.73 11.55
CA GLY A 124 -5.93 17.70 10.14
C GLY A 124 -5.98 16.31 9.49
N TYR A 125 -6.59 15.32 10.13
CA TYR A 125 -6.84 13.99 9.55
C TYR A 125 -8.25 13.97 8.92
N GLY A 126 -8.33 14.21 7.61
CA GLY A 126 -9.57 14.21 6.82
C GLY A 126 -9.31 14.29 5.32
#